data_AF-A0A9P7S3Z8-F1
#
_entry.id   AF-A0A9P7S3Z8-F1
#
_cell.length_a   1.000
_cell.length_b   1.000
_cell.length_c   1.000
_cell.angle_alpha   90.00
_cell.angle_beta   90.00
_cell.angle_gamma   90.00
#
_symmetry.space_group_name_H-M   'P 1'
#
loop_
_entity.id
_entity.type
_entity.pdbx_description
1 polymer ?
#
loop_
_entity_poly.entity_id
_entity_poly.type
_entity_poly.pdbx_seq_one_letter_code
_entity_poly.pdbx_strand_id
1 'polypeptide(L)'
;MELNTSAAICDVNLEKSYLLDFSKEMVAWVKSEGYSLLDINLFPKPTLAVTTSKRSKSTPDIGKQVATYLWDNYIQYDSLFRKSWGVMDNFLPDNRLSSARRIILIGHGPGGQAIMDLLENRTMSVTNTVRAVIQVVGHDKVPIVPKYSDELRVWYTQHSYVVLPSRHRVLGPETRPRDLKRHGHLSPIEENKPIKMIMRALPGIREYVKTVLEDS
;
A
#
# COMPACT_ATOMS: atom_id res chain seq x y z
N MET A 1 21.89 12.10 -48.60
CA MET A 1 21.60 11.01 -47.65
C MET A 1 21.72 11.63 -46.27
N GLU A 2 20.65 12.29 -45.80
CA GLU A 2 20.66 13.05 -44.55
C GLU A 2 20.24 12.14 -43.41
N LEU A 3 21.13 12.01 -42.43
CA LEU A 3 20.87 11.30 -41.18
C LEU A 3 20.00 12.18 -40.28
N ASN A 4 18.73 11.78 -40.11
CA ASN A 4 17.79 12.36 -39.16
C ASN A 4 18.36 12.30 -37.74
N THR A 5 18.96 13.40 -37.30
CA THR A 5 19.54 13.57 -35.96
C THR A 5 18.51 14.21 -35.03
N SER A 6 17.34 13.58 -34.88
CA SER A 6 16.18 14.15 -34.17
C SER A 6 15.65 13.23 -33.07
N ALA A 7 16.53 12.77 -32.17
CA ALA A 7 16.09 11.96 -31.02
C ALA A 7 16.93 12.20 -29.74
N ALA A 8 17.48 13.40 -29.55
CA ALA A 8 18.39 13.66 -28.42
C ALA A 8 18.10 14.96 -27.63
N ILE A 9 16.95 15.60 -27.82
CA ILE A 9 16.55 16.75 -26.99
C ILE A 9 15.22 16.38 -26.34
N CYS A 10 15.25 16.11 -25.03
CA CYS A 10 14.03 15.90 -24.24
C CYS A 10 13.40 17.27 -23.95
N ASP A 11 12.84 17.88 -24.99
CA ASP A 11 12.06 19.12 -24.88
C ASP A 11 10.63 18.75 -24.50
N VAL A 12 10.36 18.80 -23.19
CA VAL A 12 9.04 18.48 -22.65
C VAL A 12 8.10 19.63 -22.98
N ASN A 13 7.17 19.41 -23.91
CA ASN A 13 6.15 20.39 -24.24
C ASN A 13 5.22 20.61 -23.03
N LEU A 14 5.45 21.70 -22.29
CA LEU A 14 4.73 22.01 -21.05
C LEU A 14 3.22 22.15 -21.26
N GLU A 15 2.79 22.75 -22.37
CA GLU A 15 1.37 22.97 -22.68
C GLU A 15 0.62 21.66 -22.96
N LYS A 16 1.32 20.65 -23.46
CA LYS A 16 0.78 19.30 -23.73
C LYS A 16 1.10 18.30 -22.63
N SER A 17 1.78 18.73 -21.57
CA SER A 17 2.12 17.89 -20.43
C SER A 17 1.04 18.01 -19.36
N TYR A 18 0.54 16.87 -18.90
CA TYR A 18 -0.48 16.80 -17.86
C TYR A 18 -0.02 15.93 -16.70
N LEU A 19 -0.30 16.39 -15.48
CA LEU A 19 -0.09 15.60 -14.28
C LEU A 19 -1.28 14.66 -14.09
N LEU A 20 -1.02 13.35 -14.16
CA LEU A 20 -2.01 12.34 -13.81
C LEU A 20 -1.96 12.12 -12.30
N ASP A 21 -2.91 12.72 -11.59
CA ASP A 21 -3.01 12.62 -10.13
C ASP A 21 -4.31 11.92 -9.72
N PHE A 22 -4.21 10.64 -9.38
CA PHE A 22 -5.33 9.87 -8.84
C PHE A 22 -5.58 10.16 -7.35
N SER A 23 -4.58 10.70 -6.64
CA SER A 23 -4.67 10.91 -5.20
C SER A 23 -5.79 11.90 -4.87
N LYS A 24 -6.04 12.88 -5.75
CA LYS A 24 -7.11 13.87 -5.60
C LYS A 24 -8.50 13.24 -5.43
N GLU A 25 -8.86 12.27 -6.27
CA GLU A 25 -10.17 11.59 -6.16
C GLU A 25 -10.27 10.74 -4.90
N MET A 26 -9.17 10.11 -4.50
CA MET A 26 -9.11 9.30 -3.27
C MET A 26 -9.21 10.18 -2.02
N VAL A 27 -8.48 11.30 -1.98
CA VAL A 27 -8.52 12.30 -0.90
C VAL A 27 -9.91 12.92 -0.79
N ALA A 28 -10.54 13.26 -1.93
CA ALA A 28 -11.89 13.81 -1.94
C ALA A 28 -12.90 12.84 -1.34
N TRP A 29 -12.82 11.56 -1.70
CA TRP A 29 -13.65 10.51 -1.12
C TRP A 29 -13.40 10.33 0.38
N VAL A 30 -12.14 10.20 0.80
CA VAL A 30 -11.78 10.06 2.22
C VAL A 30 -12.33 11.22 3.05
N LYS A 31 -12.26 12.45 2.53
CA LYS A 31 -12.84 13.62 3.18
C LYS A 31 -14.37 13.62 3.17
N SER A 32 -15.03 13.17 2.10
CA SER A 32 -16.50 13.14 2.04
C SER A 32 -17.11 12.16 3.04
N GLU A 33 -16.40 11.07 3.33
CA GLU A 33 -16.80 10.08 4.36
C GLU A 33 -16.41 10.51 5.79
N GLY A 34 -15.69 11.62 5.96
CA GLY A 34 -15.20 12.07 7.26
C GLY A 34 -14.07 11.22 7.83
N TYR A 35 -13.37 10.44 7.00
CA TYR A 35 -12.23 9.64 7.44
C TYR A 35 -10.96 10.49 7.60
N SER A 36 -10.06 10.03 8.45
CA SER A 36 -8.70 10.58 8.56
C SER A 36 -7.79 9.96 7.48
N LEU A 37 -6.87 10.76 6.92
CA LEU A 37 -5.96 10.33 5.87
C LEU A 37 -4.51 10.41 6.34
N LEU A 38 -3.75 9.33 6.10
CA LEU A 38 -2.29 9.33 6.08
C LEU A 38 -1.84 8.94 4.67
N ASP A 39 -1.28 9.88 3.93
CA ASP A 39 -0.76 9.65 2.58
C ASP A 39 0.77 9.57 2.60
N ILE A 40 1.32 8.54 1.96
CA ILE A 40 2.75 8.21 2.01
C ILE A 40 3.26 7.97 0.59
N ASN A 41 4.13 8.85 0.12
CA ASN A 41 4.83 8.66 -1.14
C ASN A 41 6.14 7.88 -0.94
N LEU A 42 6.17 6.63 -1.40
CA LEU A 42 7.30 5.71 -1.24
C LEU A 42 8.18 5.60 -2.49
N PHE A 43 7.98 6.44 -3.50
CA PHE A 43 8.82 6.40 -4.70
C PHE A 43 10.26 6.81 -4.37
N PRO A 44 11.26 6.02 -4.77
CA PRO A 44 12.64 6.48 -4.70
C PRO A 44 12.76 7.71 -5.60
N LYS A 45 13.32 8.80 -5.07
CA LYS A 45 13.78 9.89 -5.92
C LYS A 45 14.68 9.27 -7.01
N PRO A 46 14.55 9.67 -8.28
CA PRO A 46 15.46 9.18 -9.32
C PRO A 46 16.87 9.50 -8.84
N THR A 47 17.63 8.48 -8.46
CA THR A 47 19.04 8.66 -8.16
C THR A 47 19.67 9.03 -9.50
N LEU A 48 20.32 10.20 -9.54
CA LEU A 48 21.20 10.57 -10.64
C LEU A 48 22.04 9.33 -10.96
N ALA A 49 21.95 8.85 -12.19
CA ALA A 49 22.57 7.60 -12.62
C ALA A 49 24.08 7.68 -12.43
N VAL A 50 24.56 7.37 -11.22
CA VAL A 50 25.97 7.16 -10.96
C VAL A 50 26.25 5.74 -11.44
N THR A 51 26.84 5.71 -12.63
CA THR A 51 27.51 4.60 -13.27
C THR A 51 28.52 3.96 -12.32
N THR A 52 28.09 3.01 -11.50
CA THR A 52 29.00 2.02 -10.94
C THR A 52 28.34 0.66 -10.91
N SER A 53 28.79 -0.19 -11.83
CA SER A 53 28.68 -1.63 -11.68
C SER A 53 29.30 -2.05 -10.35
N LYS A 54 28.56 -2.88 -9.61
CA LYS A 54 29.00 -3.90 -8.63
C LYS A 54 27.90 -4.05 -7.58
N ARG A 55 27.31 -5.27 -7.53
CA ARG A 55 26.52 -5.86 -6.43
C ARG A 55 26.08 -4.84 -5.38
N SER A 56 24.87 -4.29 -5.52
CA SER A 56 24.36 -3.40 -4.48
C SER A 56 24.16 -4.20 -3.20
N LYS A 57 25.01 -3.93 -2.20
CA LYS A 57 24.64 -4.03 -0.78
C LYS A 57 23.18 -3.61 -0.67
N SER A 58 22.34 -4.45 -0.07
CA SER A 58 20.90 -4.22 0.05
C SER A 58 20.65 -2.77 0.40
N THR A 59 20.14 -2.00 -0.55
CA THR A 59 19.64 -0.66 -0.25
C THR A 59 18.67 -0.86 0.91
N PRO A 60 18.84 -0.14 2.04
CA PRO A 60 17.91 -0.28 3.15
C PRO A 60 16.50 -0.13 2.60
N ASP A 61 15.61 -1.04 2.96
CA ASP A 61 14.22 -1.02 2.51
C ASP A 61 13.52 0.18 3.18
N ILE A 62 13.66 1.34 2.55
CA ILE A 62 13.13 2.62 3.05
C ILE A 62 11.61 2.52 3.17
N GLY A 63 10.95 1.81 2.26
CA GLY A 63 9.50 1.59 2.29
C GLY A 63 9.08 0.89 3.58
N LYS A 64 9.74 -0.23 3.90
CA LYS A 64 9.54 -0.95 5.16
C LYS A 64 9.79 -0.06 6.39
N GLN A 65 10.91 0.66 6.42
CA GLN A 65 11.27 1.49 7.57
C GLN A 65 10.27 2.63 7.80
N VAL A 66 9.86 3.32 6.73
CA VAL A 66 8.88 4.41 6.81
C VAL A 66 7.52 3.88 7.26
N ALA A 67 7.03 2.78 6.68
CA ALA A 67 5.76 2.19 7.06
C ALA A 67 5.76 1.75 8.54
N THR A 68 6.84 1.10 8.99
CA THR A 68 7.00 0.66 10.39
C THR A 68 7.08 1.86 11.34
N TYR A 69 7.85 2.89 10.98
CA TYR A 69 8.00 4.09 11.79
C TYR A 69 6.67 4.83 11.96
N LEU A 70 5.92 5.03 10.86
CA LEU A 70 4.62 5.69 10.92
C LEU A 70 3.61 4.88 11.73
N TRP A 71 3.65 3.56 11.58
CA TRP A 71 2.82 2.66 12.37
C TRP A 71 3.09 2.80 13.87
N ASP A 72 4.34 2.65 14.29
CA ASP A 72 4.72 2.64 15.70
C ASP A 72 4.48 4.00 16.39
N ASN A 73 4.75 5.11 15.69
CA ASN A 73 4.77 6.44 16.28
C ASN A 73 3.44 7.21 16.14
N TYR A 74 2.63 6.92 15.12
CA TYR A 74 1.42 7.71 14.83
C TYR A 74 0.13 6.89 14.86
N ILE A 75 0.20 5.57 14.62
CA ILE A 75 -1.00 4.72 14.49
C ILE A 75 -1.19 3.85 15.74
N GLN A 76 -0.21 2.99 16.05
CA GLN A 76 -0.34 1.98 17.09
C GLN A 76 -0.32 2.56 18.50
N TYR A 77 0.27 3.75 18.69
CA TYR A 77 0.66 4.32 19.98
C TYR A 77 -0.23 3.84 21.14
N ASP A 78 0.25 2.81 21.82
CA ASP A 78 -0.57 1.97 22.68
C ASP A 78 -0.64 2.58 24.08
N SER A 79 -1.87 2.81 24.54
CA SER A 79 -2.19 3.24 25.90
C SER A 79 -1.77 2.23 26.99
N LEU A 80 -1.45 0.97 26.65
CA LEU A 80 -1.01 -0.05 27.63
C LEU A 80 0.36 0.25 28.25
N PHE A 81 1.27 0.93 27.53
CA PHE A 81 2.57 1.33 28.10
C PHE A 81 2.41 2.32 29.27
N ARG A 82 1.29 3.06 29.30
CA ARG A 82 0.96 4.03 30.36
C ARG A 82 0.54 3.34 31.67
N LYS A 83 -0.18 2.20 31.58
CA LYS A 83 -0.62 1.43 32.76
C LYS A 83 0.52 0.77 33.53
N SER A 84 1.58 0.34 32.85
CA SER A 84 2.69 -0.38 33.48
C SER A 84 3.77 0.54 34.08
N TRP A 85 3.77 1.84 33.75
CA TRP A 85 4.85 2.75 34.14
C TRP A 85 4.51 3.69 35.31
N GLY A 86 3.33 3.54 35.93
CA GLY A 86 2.97 4.29 37.15
C GLY A 86 3.05 5.82 37.01
N VAL A 87 3.03 6.34 35.78
CA VAL A 87 3.09 7.78 35.52
C VAL A 87 1.72 8.34 35.83
N MET A 88 1.67 9.21 36.84
CA MET A 88 0.43 9.83 37.30
C MET A 88 -0.39 10.38 36.14
N ASP A 89 -1.63 9.92 36.04
CA ASP A 89 -2.56 10.16 34.93
C ASP A 89 -2.96 11.64 34.72
N ASN A 90 -2.42 12.58 35.51
CA ASN A 90 -2.86 13.97 35.56
C ASN A 90 -1.90 14.99 34.94
N PHE A 91 -0.72 14.62 34.41
CA PHE A 91 0.28 15.61 33.97
C PHE A 91 0.63 15.62 32.48
N LEU A 92 0.16 14.66 31.69
CA LEU A 92 0.30 14.70 30.23
C LEU A 92 -1.10 14.61 29.60
N PRO A 93 -1.58 15.68 28.93
CA PRO A 93 -2.80 15.61 28.15
C PRO A 93 -2.61 14.51 27.11
N ASP A 94 -3.60 13.63 27.04
CA ASP A 94 -3.74 12.49 26.14
C ASP A 94 -2.86 12.56 24.87
N ASN A 95 -1.61 12.10 24.95
CA ASN A 95 -0.68 12.14 23.81
C ASN A 95 -0.83 10.88 22.94
N ARG A 96 -2.08 10.51 22.66
CA ARG A 96 -2.44 9.61 21.56
C ARG A 96 -2.59 10.49 20.33
N LEU A 97 -1.69 10.35 19.34
CA LEU A 97 -1.86 11.08 18.08
C LEU A 97 -3.04 10.53 17.25
N SER A 98 -3.42 9.26 17.44
CA SER A 98 -4.60 8.66 16.81
C SER A 98 -5.30 7.66 17.73
N SER A 99 -6.62 7.80 17.89
CA SER A 99 -7.50 6.82 18.55
C SER A 99 -8.17 5.87 17.56
N ALA A 100 -7.65 5.77 16.33
CA ALA A 100 -8.24 4.98 15.26
C ALA A 100 -8.26 3.48 15.62
N ARG A 101 -9.45 2.88 15.61
CA ARG A 101 -9.67 1.44 15.88
C ARG A 101 -10.06 0.65 14.63
N ARG A 102 -10.34 1.35 13.54
CA ARG A 102 -10.75 0.78 12.26
C ARG A 102 -9.88 1.39 11.17
N ILE A 103 -8.82 0.69 10.82
CA ILE A 103 -7.80 1.18 9.89
C ILE A 103 -7.94 0.45 8.56
N ILE A 104 -7.83 1.20 7.46
CA ILE A 104 -7.77 0.66 6.11
C ILE A 104 -6.37 0.98 5.55
N LEU A 105 -5.66 -0.03 5.08
CA LEU A 105 -4.36 0.14 4.42
C LEU A 105 -4.55 0.05 2.91
N ILE A 106 -4.07 1.03 2.15
CA ILE A 106 -4.16 1.04 0.68
C ILE A 106 -2.76 1.14 0.09
N GLY A 107 -2.36 0.12 -0.67
CA GLY A 107 -1.08 0.04 -1.37
C GLY A 107 -1.28 0.14 -2.87
N HIS A 108 -0.48 1.00 -3.51
CA HIS A 108 -0.37 1.07 -4.96
C HIS A 108 1.10 0.93 -5.38
N GLY A 109 1.38 0.09 -6.38
CA GLY A 109 2.74 -0.15 -6.86
C GLY A 109 3.72 -0.54 -5.73
N PRO A 110 4.86 0.17 -5.56
CA PRO A 110 5.83 -0.12 -4.51
C PRO A 110 5.26 -0.09 -3.08
N GLY A 111 4.20 0.69 -2.84
CA GLY A 111 3.55 0.74 -1.52
C GLY A 111 2.93 -0.58 -1.09
N GLY A 112 2.63 -1.48 -2.04
CA GLY A 112 2.09 -2.78 -1.71
C GLY A 112 3.05 -3.68 -0.95
N GLN A 113 4.34 -3.68 -1.31
CA GLN A 113 5.36 -4.44 -0.60
C GLN A 113 5.59 -3.87 0.81
N ALA A 114 5.66 -2.55 0.95
CA ALA A 114 5.84 -1.90 2.24
C ALA A 114 4.72 -2.25 3.24
N ILE A 115 3.48 -2.39 2.76
CA ILE A 115 2.36 -2.87 3.57
C ILE A 115 2.57 -4.33 3.99
N MET A 116 3.02 -5.21 3.08
CA MET A 116 3.28 -6.60 3.46
C MET A 116 4.39 -6.73 4.51
N ASP A 117 5.43 -5.90 4.38
CA ASP A 117 6.50 -5.87 5.38
C ASP A 117 5.96 -5.35 6.72
N LEU A 118 5.08 -4.35 6.71
CA LEU A 118 4.40 -3.90 7.93
C LEU A 118 3.57 -5.03 8.57
N LEU A 119 2.78 -5.75 7.77
CA LEU A 119 1.99 -6.91 8.23
C LEU A 119 2.89 -7.97 8.88
N GLU A 120 4.06 -8.25 8.29
CA GLU A 120 5.00 -9.24 8.81
C GLU A 120 5.67 -8.79 10.12
N ASN A 121 6.05 -7.51 10.23
CA ASN A 121 6.80 -7.00 11.38
C ASN A 121 5.90 -6.58 12.55
N ARG A 122 4.60 -6.37 12.31
CA ARG A 122 3.62 -5.87 13.29
C ARG A 122 2.32 -6.68 13.29
N THR A 123 2.39 -7.98 13.01
CA THR A 123 1.25 -8.90 12.84
C THR A 123 0.17 -8.66 13.89
N MET A 124 0.48 -8.81 15.18
CA MET A 124 -0.53 -8.74 16.25
C MET A 124 -1.29 -7.41 16.29
N SER A 125 -0.57 -6.28 16.20
CA SER A 125 -1.22 -4.97 16.23
C SER A 125 -2.02 -4.69 14.97
N VAL A 126 -1.51 -5.12 13.81
CA VAL A 126 -2.16 -4.94 12.51
C VAL A 126 -3.45 -5.76 12.49
N THR A 127 -3.39 -7.05 12.81
CA THR A 127 -4.56 -7.94 12.77
C THR A 127 -5.67 -7.52 13.73
N ASN A 128 -5.33 -6.80 14.81
CA ASN A 128 -6.29 -6.32 15.81
C ASN A 128 -7.00 -5.00 15.44
N THR A 129 -6.42 -4.19 14.55
CA THR A 129 -6.88 -2.82 14.29
C THR A 129 -7.19 -2.53 12.82
N VAL A 130 -6.54 -3.23 11.91
CA VAL A 130 -6.78 -3.11 10.47
C VAL A 130 -8.01 -3.94 10.11
N ARG A 131 -8.94 -3.31 9.40
CA ARG A 131 -10.16 -3.95 8.90
C ARG A 131 -10.02 -4.40 7.45
N ALA A 132 -9.20 -3.71 6.67
CA ALA A 132 -8.96 -4.11 5.29
C ALA A 132 -7.58 -3.68 4.77
N VAL A 133 -7.02 -4.49 3.89
CA VAL A 133 -5.78 -4.27 3.14
C VAL A 133 -6.09 -4.29 1.64
N ILE A 134 -5.98 -3.14 1.01
CA ILE A 134 -6.30 -2.94 -0.40
C ILE A 134 -5.00 -2.81 -1.17
N GLN A 135 -4.87 -3.57 -2.25
CA GLN A 135 -3.65 -3.60 -3.06
C GLN A 135 -4.00 -3.38 -4.53
N VAL A 136 -3.37 -2.40 -5.17
CA VAL A 136 -3.55 -2.09 -6.60
C VAL A 136 -2.20 -2.29 -7.29
N VAL A 137 -2.03 -3.43 -7.96
CA VAL A 137 -0.70 -3.99 -8.29
C VAL A 137 -0.26 -3.87 -9.75
N GLY A 138 -1.15 -3.49 -10.67
CA GLY A 138 -0.84 -3.45 -12.10
C GLY A 138 -0.35 -4.81 -12.60
N HIS A 139 0.66 -4.78 -13.49
CA HIS A 139 1.36 -5.98 -13.96
C HIS A 139 2.60 -6.35 -13.11
N ASP A 140 2.81 -5.66 -12.00
CA ASP A 140 3.93 -5.93 -11.11
C ASP A 140 3.68 -7.21 -10.31
N LYS A 141 4.73 -7.69 -9.64
CA LYS A 141 4.63 -8.86 -8.78
C LYS A 141 3.63 -8.59 -7.65
N VAL A 142 2.57 -9.40 -7.59
CA VAL A 142 1.61 -9.34 -6.49
C VAL A 142 2.31 -9.67 -5.16
N PRO A 143 2.22 -8.80 -4.14
CA PRO A 143 2.78 -9.07 -2.82
C PRO A 143 2.21 -10.36 -2.24
N ILE A 144 3.03 -11.03 -1.41
CA ILE A 144 2.73 -12.38 -0.95
C ILE A 144 2.95 -12.45 0.56
N VAL A 145 1.97 -13.02 1.27
CA VAL A 145 2.13 -13.30 2.70
C VAL A 145 3.28 -14.32 2.91
N PRO A 146 4.15 -14.11 3.92
CA PRO A 146 5.21 -15.06 4.26
C PRO A 146 4.67 -16.47 4.51
N LYS A 147 5.45 -17.50 4.15
CA LYS A 147 4.99 -18.91 4.20
C LYS A 147 4.80 -19.46 5.60
N TYR A 148 5.50 -18.89 6.59
CA TYR A 148 5.60 -19.47 7.92
C TYR A 148 4.45 -19.06 8.85
N SER A 149 3.61 -18.08 8.46
CA SER A 149 2.49 -17.62 9.29
C SER A 149 1.15 -18.04 8.67
N ASP A 150 0.65 -19.19 9.12
CA ASP A 150 -0.65 -19.70 8.67
C ASP A 150 -1.81 -18.81 9.15
N GLU A 151 -1.73 -18.27 10.37
CA GLU A 151 -2.71 -17.34 10.94
C GLU A 151 -2.82 -16.05 10.12
N LEU A 152 -1.68 -15.42 9.80
CA LEU A 152 -1.65 -14.21 8.97
C LEU A 152 -2.20 -14.49 7.56
N ARG A 153 -1.94 -15.68 7.00
CA ARG A 153 -2.49 -16.06 5.69
C ARG A 153 -4.01 -16.16 5.72
N VAL A 154 -4.58 -16.79 6.75
CA VAL A 154 -6.04 -16.90 6.92
C VAL A 154 -6.63 -15.51 7.09
N TRP A 155 -6.08 -14.71 8.00
CA TRP A 155 -6.53 -13.35 8.23
C TRP A 155 -6.46 -12.49 6.97
N TYR A 156 -5.32 -12.49 6.27
CA TYR A 156 -5.12 -11.69 5.06
C TYR A 156 -6.08 -12.11 3.95
N THR A 157 -6.39 -13.39 3.81
CA THR A 157 -7.38 -13.86 2.82
C THR A 157 -8.76 -13.26 3.05
N GLN A 158 -9.14 -13.03 4.31
CA GLN A 158 -10.44 -12.47 4.71
C GLN A 158 -10.46 -10.94 4.67
N HIS A 159 -9.33 -10.30 4.93
CA HIS A 159 -9.23 -8.84 5.12
C HIS A 159 -8.50 -8.15 3.96
N SER A 160 -8.35 -8.78 2.79
CA SER A 160 -7.68 -8.17 1.65
C SER A 160 -8.60 -7.99 0.45
N TYR A 161 -8.30 -6.97 -0.34
CA TYR A 161 -8.89 -6.73 -1.66
C TYR A 161 -7.79 -6.33 -2.63
N VAL A 162 -7.40 -7.28 -3.48
CA VAL A 162 -6.22 -7.16 -4.36
C VAL A 162 -6.68 -7.00 -5.79
N VAL A 163 -6.54 -5.80 -6.31
CA VAL A 163 -6.91 -5.42 -7.68
C VAL A 163 -5.74 -5.61 -8.63
N LEU A 164 -6.00 -6.32 -9.73
CA LEU A 164 -5.03 -6.60 -10.78
C LEU A 164 -5.70 -6.62 -12.16
N PRO A 165 -4.93 -6.51 -13.26
CA PRO A 165 -5.45 -6.71 -14.60
C PRO A 165 -6.00 -8.13 -14.78
N SER A 166 -7.09 -8.31 -15.53
CA SER A 166 -7.64 -9.65 -15.83
C SER A 166 -6.64 -10.59 -16.51
N ARG A 167 -5.64 -10.04 -17.21
CA ARG A 167 -4.58 -10.79 -17.90
C ARG A 167 -3.31 -10.92 -17.07
N HIS A 168 -3.39 -10.76 -15.75
CA HIS A 168 -2.23 -10.85 -14.89
C HIS A 168 -1.66 -12.29 -14.84
N ARG A 169 -0.33 -12.41 -14.83
CA ARG A 169 0.38 -13.71 -14.82
C ARG A 169 -0.03 -14.63 -13.67
N VAL A 170 -0.39 -14.04 -12.52
CA VAL A 170 -0.84 -14.78 -11.33
C VAL A 170 -2.14 -15.58 -11.56
N LEU A 171 -2.96 -15.15 -12.52
CA LEU A 171 -4.19 -15.85 -12.90
C LEU A 171 -3.95 -16.92 -13.98
N GLY A 172 -2.73 -16.99 -14.51
CA GLY A 172 -2.35 -17.95 -15.54
C GLY A 172 -2.23 -19.38 -15.00
N PRO A 173 -2.26 -20.38 -15.90
CA PRO A 173 -2.24 -21.80 -15.56
C PRO A 173 -0.97 -22.25 -14.82
N GLU A 174 0.11 -21.49 -14.93
CA GLU A 174 1.39 -21.71 -14.26
C GLU A 174 1.31 -21.54 -12.72
N THR A 175 0.29 -20.81 -12.24
CA THR A 175 0.16 -20.50 -10.80
C THR A 175 -0.55 -21.63 -10.08
N ARG A 176 0.15 -22.26 -9.15
CA ARG A 176 -0.42 -23.37 -8.37
C ARG A 176 -1.54 -22.87 -7.45
N PRO A 177 -2.65 -23.61 -7.27
CA PRO A 177 -3.75 -23.20 -6.40
C PRO A 177 -3.34 -22.88 -4.95
N ARG A 178 -2.32 -23.57 -4.42
CA ARG A 178 -1.76 -23.29 -3.09
C ARG A 178 -1.08 -21.92 -2.97
N ASP A 179 -0.52 -21.43 -4.07
CA ASP A 179 0.16 -20.15 -4.12
C ASP A 179 -0.86 -19.00 -4.24
N LEU A 180 -2.03 -19.23 -4.85
CA LEU A 180 -3.14 -18.25 -4.94
C LEU A 180 -3.63 -17.78 -3.57
N LYS A 181 -3.74 -18.69 -2.60
CA LYS A 181 -4.17 -18.35 -1.22
C LYS A 181 -3.26 -17.35 -0.52
N ARG A 182 -2.02 -17.17 -1.00
CA ARG A 182 -1.04 -16.25 -0.39
C ARG A 182 -1.13 -14.84 -0.94
N HIS A 183 -1.95 -14.64 -1.98
CA HIS A 183 -2.17 -13.34 -2.61
C HIS A 183 -3.41 -12.62 -2.09
N GLY A 184 -4.18 -13.22 -1.18
CA GLY A 184 -5.40 -12.61 -0.67
C GLY A 184 -6.58 -12.78 -1.62
N HIS A 185 -7.58 -11.91 -1.49
CA HIS A 185 -8.75 -11.92 -2.38
C HIS A 185 -8.44 -11.17 -3.68
N LEU A 186 -8.26 -11.92 -4.77
CA LEU A 186 -7.94 -11.37 -6.09
C LEU A 186 -9.21 -10.85 -6.78
N SER A 187 -9.20 -9.58 -7.19
CA SER A 187 -10.27 -8.90 -7.92
C SER A 187 -9.73 -8.42 -9.29
N PRO A 188 -9.83 -9.26 -10.33
CA PRO A 188 -9.40 -8.89 -11.68
C PRO A 188 -10.30 -7.82 -12.29
N ILE A 189 -9.70 -6.86 -13.00
CA ILE A 189 -10.41 -5.82 -13.76
C ILE A 189 -9.82 -5.62 -15.17
N GLU A 190 -10.66 -5.15 -16.10
CA GLU A 190 -10.28 -4.81 -17.47
C GLU A 190 -9.60 -3.43 -17.56
N GLU A 191 -8.40 -3.30 -16.98
CA GLU A 191 -7.51 -2.15 -17.16
C GLU A 191 -6.05 -2.63 -17.02
N ASN A 192 -5.21 -2.28 -17.99
CA ASN A 192 -3.81 -2.73 -18.04
C ASN A 192 -2.82 -1.61 -17.70
N LYS A 193 -3.24 -0.35 -17.76
CA LYS A 193 -2.40 0.81 -17.42
C LYS A 193 -2.44 1.01 -15.90
N PRO A 194 -1.31 0.83 -15.17
CA PRO A 194 -1.31 0.92 -13.71
C PRO A 194 -1.92 2.22 -13.18
N ILE A 195 -1.59 3.35 -13.82
CA ILE A 195 -2.11 4.67 -13.42
C ILE A 195 -3.62 4.84 -13.58
N LYS A 196 -4.24 4.12 -14.52
CA LYS A 196 -5.70 4.12 -14.71
C LYS A 196 -6.38 3.08 -13.83
N MET A 197 -5.64 2.07 -13.41
CA MET A 197 -6.17 0.92 -12.67
C MET A 197 -6.75 1.34 -11.33
N ILE A 198 -6.07 2.23 -10.60
CA ILE A 198 -6.56 2.74 -9.32
C ILE A 198 -7.87 3.53 -9.47
N MET A 199 -7.99 4.38 -10.49
CA MET A 199 -9.23 5.12 -10.76
C MET A 199 -10.36 4.17 -11.16
N ARG A 200 -10.06 3.17 -12.00
CA ARG A 200 -11.05 2.18 -12.43
C ARG A 200 -11.52 1.30 -11.27
N ALA A 201 -10.64 1.03 -10.31
CA ALA A 201 -10.92 0.21 -9.14
C ALA A 201 -11.62 0.98 -8.02
N LEU A 202 -11.54 2.32 -8.01
CA LEU A 202 -12.02 3.15 -6.91
C LEU A 202 -13.47 2.86 -6.52
N PRO A 203 -14.45 2.70 -7.45
CA PRO A 203 -15.81 2.34 -7.05
C PRO A 203 -15.90 1.03 -6.26
N GLY A 204 -15.16 0.00 -6.69
CA GLY A 204 -15.11 -1.29 -5.99
C GLY A 204 -14.40 -1.21 -4.64
N ILE A 205 -13.35 -0.39 -4.55
CA ILE A 205 -12.66 -0.08 -3.30
C ILE A 205 -13.61 0.58 -2.30
N ARG A 206 -14.40 1.57 -2.74
CA ARG A 206 -15.37 2.26 -1.88
C ARG A 206 -16.41 1.31 -1.32
N GLU A 207 -16.98 0.47 -2.18
CA GLU A 207 -17.98 -0.52 -1.77
C GLU A 207 -17.40 -1.51 -0.75
N TYR A 208 -16.23 -2.08 -1.06
CA TYR A 208 -15.57 -3.02 -0.18
C TYR A 208 -15.24 -2.42 1.20
N VAL A 209 -14.71 -1.19 1.24
CA VAL A 209 -14.44 -0.49 2.50
C VAL A 209 -15.71 -0.25 3.29
N LYS A 210 -16.79 0.14 2.62
CA LYS A 210 -18.09 0.37 3.27
C LYS A 210 -18.62 -0.91 3.90
N THR A 211 -18.67 -2.02 3.16
CA THR A 211 -19.11 -3.33 3.67
C THR A 211 -18.29 -3.75 4.89
N VAL A 212 -16.96 -3.67 4.80
CA VAL A 212 -16.07 -4.07 5.89
C VAL A 212 -16.26 -3.21 7.15
N LEU A 213 -16.55 -1.92 7.00
CA LEU A 213 -16.75 -1.01 8.13
C LEU A 213 -18.17 -1.09 8.75
N GLU A 214 -19.17 -1.54 7.98
CA GLU A 214 -20.53 -1.80 8.47
C GLU A 214 -20.60 -3.12 9.25
N ASP A 215 -19.84 -4.13 8.83
CA ASP A 215 -19.76 -5.45 9.49
C ASP A 215 -18.88 -5.46 10.76
N SER A 216 -18.18 -4.35 11.09
CA SER A 216 -17.15 -4.23 12.15
C SER A 216 -17.55 -3.36 13.34
#